data_AF-A0A699GN45-F1
#
_entry.id   AF-A0A699GN45-F1
#
_cell.length_a   1.000
_cell.length_b   1.000
_cell.length_c   1.000
_cell.angle_alpha   90.00
_cell.angle_beta   90.00
_cell.angle_gamma   90.00
#
_symmetry.space_group_name_H-M   'P 1'
#
loop_
_entity.id
_entity.type
_entity.pdbx_description
1 polymer ?
#
loop_
_entity_poly.entity_id
_entity_poly.type
_entity_poly.pdbx_seq_one_letter_code
_entity_poly.pdbx_strand_id
1 'polypeptide(L)'
;MDLVDLSNKKNIQTNIMVEQVQATHDRAKIDESNSKYKAGANKYCGVNLFNEGDEVMVFLPNEHFLMGTYSKFQQKKYGPYQVLRTINDNAYVVGLPNTMSISKTFNVLDIYEFHPEDEIKDEKLRSSASKMRENDEDKIKKLAEKYMERSRKHDIFLSTANTMSFFTPYKLRLIISLLLVFSTA
;
A
#
# COMPACT_ATOMS: atom_id res chain seq x y z
N MET A 1 -30.22 -41.00 0.71
CA MET A 1 -30.13 -42.23 -0.12
C MET A 1 -28.69 -42.31 -0.49
N ASP A 2 -27.91 -42.92 0.40
CA ASP A 2 -26.46 -42.77 0.42
C ASP A 2 -25.86 -43.88 -0.43
N LEU A 3 -25.02 -43.47 -1.36
CA LEU A 3 -24.47 -44.30 -2.42
C LEU A 3 -23.46 -45.31 -1.84
N VAL A 4 -23.67 -46.58 -2.14
CA VAL A 4 -22.86 -47.73 -1.69
C VAL A 4 -21.46 -47.66 -2.30
N ASP A 5 -20.44 -47.79 -1.44
CA ASP A 5 -19.03 -47.79 -1.82
C ASP A 5 -18.64 -49.13 -2.48
N LEU A 6 -18.40 -49.12 -3.80
CA LEU A 6 -17.91 -50.26 -4.57
C LEU A 6 -16.39 -50.32 -4.52
N SER A 7 -15.87 -50.74 -3.38
CA SER A 7 -14.51 -51.26 -3.27
C SER A 7 -14.41 -52.60 -4.00
N ASN A 8 -13.77 -52.63 -5.19
CA ASN A 8 -12.80 -53.65 -5.63
C ASN A 8 -12.73 -53.83 -7.16
N LYS A 9 -11.87 -53.04 -7.83
CA LYS A 9 -10.90 -53.44 -8.88
C LYS A 9 -10.23 -52.19 -9.42
N LYS A 10 -9.02 -51.89 -8.92
CA LYS A 10 -8.29 -50.66 -9.22
C LYS A 10 -7.63 -50.77 -10.60
N ASN A 11 -8.33 -50.36 -11.66
CA ASN A 11 -7.67 -50.08 -12.94
C ASN A 11 -6.94 -48.72 -12.79
N ILE A 12 -5.61 -48.79 -12.88
CA ILE A 12 -4.69 -47.69 -12.53
C ILE A 12 -4.96 -46.47 -13.43
N GLN A 13 -5.18 -46.72 -14.72
CA GLN A 13 -5.46 -45.67 -15.69
C GLN A 13 -6.82 -44.98 -15.44
N THR A 14 -7.83 -45.73 -15.01
CA THR A 14 -9.16 -45.17 -14.73
C THR A 14 -9.18 -44.25 -13.52
N ASN A 15 -8.38 -44.53 -12.47
CA ASN A 15 -8.28 -43.62 -11.32
C ASN A 15 -7.48 -42.35 -11.66
N ILE A 16 -6.39 -42.47 -12.42
CA ILE A 16 -5.57 -41.33 -12.87
C ILE A 16 -6.41 -40.35 -13.71
N MET A 17 -7.30 -40.87 -14.57
CA MET A 17 -8.15 -40.01 -15.40
C MET A 17 -9.31 -39.38 -14.64
N VAL A 18 -9.93 -40.05 -13.65
CA VAL A 18 -10.93 -39.42 -12.76
C VAL A 18 -10.30 -38.33 -11.90
N GLU A 19 -9.07 -38.56 -11.44
CA GLU A 19 -8.28 -37.59 -10.67
C GLU A 19 -7.91 -36.35 -11.49
N GLN A 20 -7.56 -36.49 -12.78
CA GLN A 20 -7.31 -35.37 -13.69
C GLN A 20 -8.57 -34.61 -14.15
N VAL A 21 -9.69 -35.31 -14.30
CA VAL A 21 -10.98 -34.71 -14.68
C VAL A 21 -11.60 -33.96 -13.50
N GLN A 22 -11.49 -34.47 -12.26
CA GLN A 22 -11.75 -33.69 -11.04
C GLN A 22 -10.80 -32.49 -10.91
N ALA A 23 -9.55 -32.63 -11.35
CA ALA A 23 -8.57 -31.55 -11.34
C ALA A 23 -8.81 -30.46 -12.41
N THR A 24 -9.75 -30.66 -13.34
CA THR A 24 -10.01 -29.74 -14.47
C THR A 24 -11.45 -29.31 -14.64
N HIS A 25 -12.40 -30.01 -14.02
CA HIS A 25 -13.83 -29.68 -14.09
C HIS A 25 -14.17 -28.29 -13.55
N ASP A 26 -13.34 -27.74 -12.67
CA ASP A 26 -13.51 -26.35 -12.23
C ASP A 26 -12.66 -25.35 -13.03
N ARG A 27 -11.93 -25.72 -14.09
CA ARG A 27 -11.08 -24.76 -14.84
C ARG A 27 -11.86 -23.58 -15.41
N ALA A 28 -13.04 -23.79 -15.98
CA ALA A 28 -13.86 -22.69 -16.51
C ALA A 28 -14.40 -21.77 -15.39
N LYS A 29 -14.80 -22.34 -14.24
CA LYS A 29 -15.16 -21.56 -13.05
C LYS A 29 -13.97 -20.79 -12.51
N ILE A 30 -12.79 -21.40 -12.51
CA ILE A 30 -11.53 -20.80 -12.11
C ILE A 30 -11.16 -19.67 -13.07
N ASP A 31 -11.27 -19.86 -14.37
CA ASP A 31 -10.95 -18.86 -15.39
C ASP A 31 -11.94 -17.68 -15.34
N GLU A 32 -13.23 -17.95 -15.12
CA GLU A 32 -14.25 -16.93 -14.92
C GLU A 32 -14.00 -16.13 -13.63
N SER A 33 -13.66 -16.82 -12.53
CA SER A 33 -13.33 -16.18 -11.25
C SER A 33 -12.03 -15.37 -11.35
N ASN A 34 -11.01 -15.92 -12.01
CA ASN A 34 -9.75 -15.25 -12.30
C ASN A 34 -9.96 -14.03 -13.20
N SER A 35 -10.85 -14.10 -14.18
CA SER A 35 -11.17 -12.98 -15.06
C SER A 35 -11.90 -11.87 -14.30
N LYS A 36 -12.85 -12.22 -13.44
CA LYS A 36 -13.52 -11.26 -12.52
C LYS A 36 -12.52 -10.62 -11.56
N TYR A 37 -11.60 -11.41 -11.01
CA TYR A 37 -10.54 -10.92 -10.13
C TYR A 37 -9.58 -9.98 -10.88
N LYS A 38 -9.10 -10.38 -12.06
CA LYS A 38 -8.27 -9.55 -12.95
C LYS A 38 -8.99 -8.24 -13.29
N ALA A 39 -10.26 -8.29 -13.66
CA ALA A 39 -11.05 -7.11 -13.97
C ALA A 39 -11.22 -6.18 -12.76
N GLY A 40 -11.31 -6.72 -11.53
CA GLY A 40 -11.34 -5.95 -10.29
C GLY A 40 -9.99 -5.32 -9.92
N ALA A 41 -8.91 -6.09 -10.03
CA ALA A 41 -7.55 -5.62 -9.78
C ALA A 41 -7.11 -4.56 -10.79
N ASN A 42 -7.46 -4.74 -12.06
CA ASN A 42 -7.10 -3.82 -13.13
C ASN A 42 -7.94 -2.53 -13.16
N LYS A 43 -8.98 -2.38 -12.32
CA LYS A 43 -9.78 -1.13 -12.28
C LYS A 43 -8.95 0.10 -11.92
N TYR A 44 -7.90 -0.10 -11.13
CA TYR A 44 -7.02 0.96 -10.64
C TYR A 44 -5.61 0.90 -11.24
N CYS A 45 -5.31 -0.17 -11.98
CA CYS A 45 -4.06 -0.30 -12.73
C CYS A 45 -4.31 0.27 -14.14
N GLY A 46 -4.05 1.57 -14.30
CA GLY A 46 -4.05 2.19 -15.62
C GLY A 46 -3.04 1.49 -16.51
N VAL A 47 -3.49 0.94 -17.63
CA VAL A 47 -2.58 0.34 -18.61
C VAL A 47 -1.87 1.49 -19.33
N ASN A 48 -0.69 1.86 -18.83
CA ASN A 48 0.15 2.82 -19.53
C ASN A 48 0.87 2.06 -20.65
N LEU A 49 0.35 2.17 -21.87
CA LEU A 49 0.98 1.63 -23.07
C LEU A 49 1.85 2.72 -23.69
N PHE A 50 3.12 2.41 -23.89
CA PHE A 50 4.07 3.31 -24.53
C PHE A 50 4.51 2.72 -25.87
N ASN A 51 4.68 3.56 -26.87
CA ASN A 51 5.20 3.20 -28.18
C ASN A 51 6.67 3.60 -28.34
N GLU A 52 7.32 3.07 -29.36
CA GLU A 52 8.67 3.48 -29.73
C GLU A 52 8.67 4.95 -30.17
N GLY A 53 9.57 5.77 -29.59
CA GLY A 53 9.64 7.21 -29.82
C GLY A 53 8.90 8.05 -28.79
N ASP A 54 8.08 7.47 -27.91
CA ASP A 54 7.41 8.23 -26.84
C ASP A 54 8.42 8.76 -25.83
N GLU A 55 8.24 10.01 -25.43
CA GLU A 55 9.04 10.65 -24.38
C GLU A 55 8.48 10.29 -23.00
N VAL A 56 9.31 9.66 -22.19
CA VAL A 56 8.94 9.16 -20.88
C VAL A 56 9.95 9.56 -19.82
N MET A 57 9.45 9.79 -18.61
CA MET A 57 10.28 9.93 -17.41
C MET A 57 10.50 8.59 -16.74
N VAL A 58 11.76 8.32 -16.37
CA VAL A 58 12.13 7.08 -15.70
C VAL A 58 12.29 7.33 -14.21
N PHE A 59 11.67 6.48 -13.39
CA PHE A 59 11.91 6.41 -11.97
C PHE A 59 13.03 5.41 -11.70
N LEU A 60 14.05 5.85 -10.96
CA LEU A 60 15.16 4.99 -10.58
C LEU A 60 15.03 4.59 -9.10
N PRO A 61 14.68 3.33 -8.79
CA PRO A 61 14.66 2.83 -7.42
C PRO A 61 16.05 2.92 -6.78
N ASN A 62 16.06 3.13 -5.47
CA ASN A 62 17.29 3.22 -4.67
C ASN A 62 18.21 1.99 -4.82
N GLU A 63 17.65 0.82 -5.15
CA GLU A 63 18.38 -0.44 -5.32
C GLU A 63 19.32 -0.46 -6.54
N HIS A 64 19.10 0.41 -7.53
CA HIS A 64 19.95 0.49 -8.72
C HIS A 64 21.19 1.38 -8.52
N PHE A 65 21.30 2.10 -7.40
CA PHE A 65 22.48 2.89 -7.08
C PHE A 65 23.48 2.05 -6.28
N LEU A 66 24.76 2.08 -6.67
CA LEU A 66 25.84 1.50 -5.89
C LEU A 66 25.89 2.16 -4.49
N MET A 67 26.13 1.35 -3.46
CA MET A 67 26.20 1.82 -2.07
C MET A 67 27.25 2.94 -1.96
N GLY A 68 26.80 4.16 -1.67
CA GLY A 68 27.66 5.34 -1.51
C GLY A 68 27.33 6.53 -2.40
N THR A 69 26.59 6.35 -3.50
CA THR A 69 26.15 7.47 -4.37
C THR A 69 24.75 8.00 -3.97
N TYR A 70 24.08 7.30 -3.07
CA TYR A 70 22.72 7.63 -2.64
C TYR A 70 22.69 8.87 -1.73
N SER A 71 21.94 9.88 -2.14
CA SER A 71 21.51 10.99 -1.27
C SER A 71 19.99 10.96 -1.14
N LYS A 72 19.48 11.11 0.09
CA LYS A 72 18.03 11.10 0.39
C LYS A 72 17.24 12.21 -0.32
N PHE A 73 17.94 13.20 -0.88
CA PHE A 73 17.37 14.32 -1.62
C PHE A 73 17.59 14.26 -3.14
N GLN A 74 18.15 13.17 -3.68
CA GLN A 74 18.28 13.04 -5.12
C GLN A 74 16.89 12.94 -5.78
N GLN A 75 16.75 13.62 -6.92
CA GLN A 75 15.59 13.49 -7.77
C GLN A 75 15.43 12.02 -8.15
N LYS A 76 14.25 11.46 -7.90
CA LYS A 76 13.98 10.04 -8.18
C LYS A 76 13.49 9.81 -9.61
N LYS A 77 12.94 10.85 -10.23
CA LYS A 77 12.49 10.88 -11.62
C LYS A 77 13.55 11.58 -12.46
N TYR A 78 13.95 10.93 -13.54
CA TYR A 78 14.97 11.40 -14.45
C TYR A 78 14.33 11.63 -15.81
N GLY A 79 14.59 12.83 -16.37
CA GLY A 79 14.50 13.30 -17.75
C GLY A 79 13.39 12.79 -18.68
N PRO A 80 13.01 13.56 -19.71
CA PRO A 80 12.36 12.94 -20.86
C PRO A 80 13.41 12.08 -21.60
N TYR A 81 13.16 10.79 -21.65
CA TYR A 81 13.93 9.85 -22.47
C TYR A 81 13.01 9.18 -23.47
N GLN A 82 13.54 8.89 -24.64
CA GLN A 82 12.78 8.19 -25.67
C GLN A 82 12.76 6.68 -25.41
N VAL A 83 11.59 6.08 -25.54
CA VAL A 83 11.46 4.61 -25.63
C VAL A 83 12.07 4.16 -26.96
N LEU A 84 13.15 3.38 -26.87
CA LEU A 84 13.85 2.86 -28.05
C LEU A 84 13.16 1.63 -28.62
N ARG A 85 12.67 0.75 -27.74
CA ARG A 85 12.08 -0.53 -28.14
C ARG A 85 11.10 -1.03 -27.11
N THR A 86 9.99 -1.59 -27.58
CA THR A 86 9.04 -2.34 -26.74
C THR A 86 9.43 -3.82 -26.70
N ILE A 87 9.59 -4.40 -25.51
CA ILE A 87 9.82 -5.85 -25.36
C ILE A 87 8.47 -6.54 -25.13
N ASN A 88 7.71 -6.03 -24.16
CA ASN A 88 6.35 -6.45 -23.80
C ASN A 88 5.58 -5.22 -23.27
N ASP A 89 4.26 -5.31 -23.11
CA ASP A 89 3.42 -4.24 -22.53
C ASP A 89 3.88 -3.76 -21.15
N ASN A 90 4.63 -4.60 -20.42
CA ASN A 90 5.17 -4.32 -19.09
C ASN A 90 6.64 -3.89 -19.10
N ALA A 91 7.38 -4.06 -20.20
CA ALA A 91 8.83 -3.90 -20.22
C ALA A 91 9.32 -3.16 -21.48
N TYR A 92 10.03 -2.06 -21.24
CA TYR A 92 10.45 -1.11 -22.27
C TYR A 92 11.95 -0.84 -22.19
N VAL A 93 12.58 -0.65 -23.34
CA VAL A 93 13.97 -0.20 -23.44
C VAL A 93 14.00 1.31 -23.63
N VAL A 94 14.62 2.02 -22.70
CA VAL A 94 14.70 3.48 -22.70
C VAL A 94 16.11 3.92 -23.09
N GLY A 95 16.19 5.01 -23.85
CA GLY A 95 17.43 5.62 -24.35
C GLY A 95 18.27 6.33 -23.29
N LEU A 96 18.64 5.63 -22.21
CA LEU A 96 19.47 6.22 -21.16
C LEU A 96 20.93 6.42 -21.59
N PRO A 97 21.59 7.48 -21.09
CA PRO A 97 23.01 7.72 -21.33
C PRO A 97 23.86 6.61 -20.70
N ASN A 98 24.91 6.21 -21.41
CA ASN A 98 25.78 5.11 -20.97
C ASN A 98 26.62 5.46 -19.72
N THR A 99 26.64 6.72 -19.31
CA THR A 99 27.36 7.23 -18.14
C THR A 99 26.75 6.77 -16.82
N MET A 100 25.45 6.45 -16.79
CA MET A 100 24.77 6.14 -15.54
C MET A 100 25.01 4.72 -15.03
N SER A 101 25.62 3.82 -15.81
CA SER A 101 25.81 2.40 -15.43
C SER A 101 24.54 1.66 -14.97
N ILE A 102 23.37 2.12 -15.43
CA ILE A 102 22.05 1.53 -15.12
C ILE A 102 21.57 0.71 -16.31
N SER A 103 20.81 -0.35 -16.04
CA SER A 103 20.12 -1.12 -17.07
C SER A 103 19.15 -0.24 -17.85
N LYS A 104 19.15 -0.37 -19.19
CA LYS A 104 18.26 0.40 -20.07
C LYS A 104 16.84 -0.14 -20.13
N THR A 105 16.56 -1.24 -19.45
CA THR A 105 15.26 -1.91 -19.46
C THR A 105 14.48 -1.56 -18.19
N PHE A 106 13.26 -1.07 -18.36
CA PHE A 106 12.40 -0.59 -17.29
C PHE A 106 11.03 -1.26 -17.33
N ASN A 107 10.45 -1.42 -16.14
CA ASN A 107 9.06 -1.86 -16.00
C ASN A 107 8.11 -0.68 -16.26
N VAL A 108 6.91 -0.93 -16.77
CA VAL A 108 5.85 0.09 -16.94
C VAL A 108 5.56 0.87 -15.64
N LEU A 109 5.72 0.24 -14.47
CA LEU A 109 5.56 0.87 -13.16
C LEU A 109 6.63 1.93 -12.85
N ASP A 110 7.80 1.79 -13.47
CA ASP A 110 8.95 2.69 -13.30
C ASP A 110 9.01 3.76 -14.41
N ILE A 111 8.02 3.78 -15.32
CA ILE A 111 7.96 4.69 -16.47
C ILE A 111 6.72 5.57 -16.34
N TYR A 112 6.91 6.87 -16.55
CA TYR A 112 5.85 7.87 -16.50
C TYR A 112 5.80 8.62 -17.83
N GLU A 113 4.60 8.93 -18.30
CA GLU A 113 4.41 9.81 -19.44
C GLU A 113 5.00 11.20 -19.14
N PHE A 114 5.77 11.75 -20.08
CA PHE A 114 6.28 13.10 -19.97
C PHE A 114 5.19 14.09 -20.42
N HIS A 115 4.82 15.01 -19.53
CA HIS A 115 3.95 16.13 -19.87
C HIS A 115 4.78 17.43 -19.81
N PRO A 116 4.96 18.15 -20.93
CA PRO A 116 5.60 19.46 -20.90
C PRO A 116 4.76 20.39 -20.02
N GLU A 117 5.42 21.19 -19.18
CA GLU A 117 4.81 22.05 -18.15
C GLU A 117 3.87 23.15 -18.69
N ASP A 118 3.69 23.24 -20.02
CA ASP A 118 2.80 24.20 -20.68
C ASP A 118 1.31 23.83 -20.61
N GLU A 119 0.97 22.61 -20.17
CA GLU A 119 -0.42 22.19 -19.91
C GLU A 119 -0.59 21.65 -18.48
N ILE A 120 -0.34 22.48 -17.47
CA ILE A 120 -0.93 22.27 -16.14
C ILE A 120 -2.44 22.52 -16.24
N LYS A 121 -3.19 21.54 -16.78
CA LYS A 121 -4.59 21.36 -16.41
C LYS A 121 -4.58 20.62 -15.09
N ASP A 122 -4.76 21.36 -14.00
CA ASP A 122 -4.89 20.91 -12.60
C ASP A 122 -6.02 19.89 -12.32
N GLU A 123 -6.47 19.10 -13.30
CA GLU A 123 -7.68 18.26 -13.18
C GLU A 123 -7.44 16.76 -12.96
N LYS A 124 -6.24 16.21 -13.25
CA LYS A 124 -6.06 14.73 -13.18
C LYS A 124 -5.49 14.18 -11.88
N LEU A 125 -4.86 15.00 -11.04
CA LEU A 125 -4.39 14.57 -9.70
C LEU A 125 -5.42 14.80 -8.59
N ARG A 126 -6.54 15.47 -8.88
CA ARG A 126 -7.56 15.84 -7.87
C ARG A 126 -8.88 15.08 -7.98
N SER A 127 -9.13 14.35 -9.07
CA SER A 127 -10.42 13.69 -9.32
C SER A 127 -10.65 12.41 -8.48
N SER A 128 -9.59 11.84 -7.86
CA SER A 128 -9.75 10.78 -6.83
C SER A 128 -9.88 11.31 -5.40
N ALA A 129 -9.69 12.62 -5.18
CA ALA A 129 -9.73 13.21 -3.84
C ALA A 129 -11.13 13.72 -3.43
N SER A 130 -12.04 13.89 -4.39
CA SER A 130 -13.35 14.52 -4.18
C SER A 130 -14.53 13.54 -4.21
N LYS A 131 -14.45 12.46 -3.42
CA LYS A 131 -15.66 11.80 -2.90
C LYS A 131 -15.37 11.25 -1.50
N MET A 132 -16.07 11.79 -0.50
CA MET A 132 -15.99 11.50 0.94
C MET A 132 -14.85 12.18 1.72
N ARG A 133 -14.91 13.49 1.98
CA ARG A 133 -14.00 14.09 3.00
C ARG A 133 -14.56 15.16 3.93
N GLU A 134 -15.87 15.29 4.08
CA GLU A 134 -16.41 16.17 5.13
C GLU A 134 -16.44 15.55 6.54
N ASN A 135 -15.99 14.29 6.72
CA ASN A 135 -16.02 13.60 8.02
C ASN A 135 -14.63 13.23 8.58
N ASP A 136 -13.55 13.51 7.86
CA ASP A 136 -12.20 13.05 8.26
C ASP A 136 -11.43 14.12 9.05
N GLU A 137 -11.62 15.40 8.73
CA GLU A 137 -10.95 16.51 9.43
C GLU A 137 -11.40 16.59 10.90
N ASP A 138 -12.69 16.41 11.17
CA ASP A 138 -13.22 16.42 12.53
C ASP A 138 -12.78 15.19 13.33
N LYS A 139 -12.60 14.04 12.67
CA LYS A 139 -11.99 12.86 13.31
C LYS A 139 -10.53 13.10 13.64
N ILE A 140 -9.78 13.75 12.76
CA ILE A 140 -8.37 14.10 12.98
C ILE A 140 -8.25 15.10 14.13
N LYS A 141 -9.11 16.13 14.19
CA LYS A 141 -9.17 17.09 15.30
C LYS A 141 -9.50 16.41 16.62
N LYS A 142 -10.53 15.55 16.64
CA LYS A 142 -10.94 14.80 17.83
C LYS A 142 -9.85 13.82 18.30
N LEU A 143 -9.11 13.23 17.37
CA LEU A 143 -7.97 12.38 17.68
C LEU A 143 -6.84 13.21 18.30
N ALA A 144 -6.47 14.34 17.67
CA ALA A 144 -5.44 15.25 18.18
C ALA A 144 -5.78 15.77 19.59
N GLU A 145 -7.02 16.16 19.82
CA GLU A 145 -7.52 16.62 21.12
C GLU A 145 -7.42 15.51 22.18
N LYS A 146 -7.79 14.27 21.83
CA LYS A 146 -7.64 13.10 22.72
C LYS A 146 -6.17 12.83 23.08
N TYR A 147 -5.23 13.01 22.16
CA TYR A 147 -3.80 12.86 22.43
C TYR A 147 -3.26 13.94 23.37
N MET A 148 -3.62 15.21 23.12
CA MET A 148 -3.21 16.33 23.98
C MET A 148 -3.78 16.21 25.38
N GLU A 149 -5.02 15.73 25.51
CA GLU A 149 -5.64 15.47 26.80
C GLU A 149 -4.97 14.32 27.56
N ARG A 150 -4.51 13.29 26.84
CA ARG A 150 -3.74 12.19 27.44
C ARG A 150 -2.37 12.66 27.95
N SER A 151 -1.69 13.53 27.21
CA SER A 151 -0.41 14.12 27.64
C SER A 151 -0.59 15.02 28.86
N ARG A 152 -1.59 15.93 28.85
CA ARG A 152 -1.87 16.77 30.03
C ARG A 152 -2.17 15.95 31.28
N LYS A 153 -2.97 14.89 31.15
CA LYS A 153 -3.26 13.98 32.28
C LYS A 153 -2.01 13.28 32.80
N HIS A 154 -1.10 12.88 31.91
CA HIS A 154 0.17 12.26 32.29
C HIS A 154 1.11 13.25 33.01
N ASP A 155 1.18 14.49 32.55
CA ASP A 155 2.00 15.53 33.19
C ASP A 155 1.45 15.92 34.56
N ILE A 156 0.13 16.00 34.71
CA ILE A 156 -0.54 16.21 36.00
C ILE A 156 -0.30 15.01 36.94
N PHE A 157 -0.34 13.78 36.43
CA PHE A 157 -0.04 12.57 37.21
C PHE A 157 1.39 12.55 37.78
N LEU A 158 2.38 12.92 36.96
CA LEU A 158 3.78 13.02 37.41
C LEU A 158 3.99 14.19 38.38
N SER A 159 3.34 15.34 38.15
CA SER A 159 3.41 16.49 39.05
C SER A 159 2.74 16.21 40.42
N THR A 160 1.65 15.45 40.44
CA THR A 160 0.97 15.05 41.68
C THR A 160 1.77 13.99 42.45
N ALA A 161 2.38 13.02 41.75
CA ALA A 161 3.29 12.06 42.38
C ALA A 161 4.51 12.74 43.03
N ASN A 162 5.07 13.78 42.39
CA ASN A 162 6.19 14.55 42.93
C ASN A 162 5.82 15.46 44.12
N THR A 163 4.58 15.94 44.21
CA THR A 163 4.10 16.69 45.37
C THR A 163 3.66 15.77 46.53
N MET A 164 3.26 14.54 46.23
CA MET A 164 2.97 13.49 47.22
C MET A 164 4.23 12.98 47.94
N SER A 165 5.43 13.16 47.40
CA SER A 165 6.69 12.78 48.09
C SER A 165 7.04 13.69 49.26
N PHE A 166 6.35 14.83 49.43
CA PHE A 166 6.58 15.81 50.51
C PHE A 166 5.53 15.76 51.63
N PHE A 167 4.51 14.90 51.54
CA PHE A 167 3.42 14.83 52.54
C PHE A 167 3.44 13.54 53.36
N THR A 168 3.44 13.70 54.69
CA THR A 168 3.44 12.62 55.69
C THR A 168 2.15 11.76 55.60
N PRO A 169 2.18 10.49 56.05
CA PRO A 169 1.21 9.44 55.67
C PRO A 169 -0.25 9.69 56.10
N TYR A 170 -0.51 10.69 56.94
CA TYR A 170 -1.85 11.01 57.43
C TYR A 170 -2.65 11.94 56.50
N LYS A 171 -1.96 12.70 55.62
CA LYS A 171 -2.64 13.60 54.66
C LYS A 171 -3.04 12.88 53.36
N LEU A 172 -2.32 11.83 52.98
CA LEU A 172 -2.60 10.99 51.81
C LEU A 172 -3.93 10.22 51.94
N ARG A 173 -4.23 9.71 53.14
CA ARG A 173 -5.47 8.99 53.43
C ARG A 173 -6.73 9.85 53.29
N LEU A 174 -6.64 11.14 53.64
CA LEU A 174 -7.77 12.07 53.54
C LEU A 174 -8.09 12.44 52.09
N ILE A 175 -7.07 12.62 51.24
CA ILE A 175 -7.25 12.99 49.83
C ILE A 175 -7.80 11.82 49.01
N ILE A 176 -7.32 10.59 49.26
CA ILE A 176 -7.83 9.39 48.58
C ILE A 176 -9.28 9.09 48.99
N SER A 177 -9.65 9.28 50.27
CA SER A 177 -11.06 9.10 50.68
C SER A 177 -11.98 10.18 50.10
N LEU A 178 -11.50 11.42 49.97
CA LEU A 178 -12.27 12.50 49.35
C LEU A 178 -12.50 12.27 47.85
N LEU A 179 -11.46 11.82 47.11
CA LEU A 179 -11.55 11.47 45.69
C LEU A 179 -12.50 10.28 45.42
N LEU A 180 -12.56 9.31 46.33
CA LEU A 180 -13.50 8.19 46.24
C LEU A 180 -14.96 8.62 46.44
N VAL A 181 -15.23 9.61 47.29
CA VAL A 181 -16.58 10.14 47.54
C VAL A 181 -17.14 10.91 46.34
N PHE A 182 -16.29 11.65 45.61
CA PHE A 182 -16.69 12.40 44.42
C PHE A 182 -16.87 11.55 43.15
N SER A 183 -16.41 10.29 43.14
CA SER A 183 -16.56 9.38 41.99
C SER A 183 -17.84 8.54 42.01
N THR A 184 -18.60 8.60 43.10
CA THR A 184 -19.84 7.82 43.31
C THR A 184 -21.12 8.68 43.40
N ALA A 185 -21.04 9.97 43.10
CA ALA A 185 -22.19 10.87 42.97
C ALA A 185 -22.42 11.25 41.51
#